data_AF-A0A7Y0C2D2-F1
#
_entry.id   AF-A0A7Y0C2D2-F1
#
_cell.length_a   1.000
_cell.length_b   1.000
_cell.length_c   1.000
_cell.angle_alpha   90.00
_cell.angle_beta   90.00
_cell.angle_gamma   90.00
#
_symmetry.space_group_name_H-M   'P 1'
#
loop_
_entity.id
_entity.type
_entity.pdbx_description
1 polymer ?
#
loop_
_entity_poly.entity_id
_entity_poly.type
_entity_poly.pdbx_seq_one_letter_code
_entity_poly.pdbx_strand_id
1 'polypeptide(L)'
;MQAHYAEQFERDMGCTEAEWLGWLPAALGDNFWQRDGASVQIVIGPGSLQIHWHAAPPRALGQVRIPRLLVCFAFAGLDAGERYLFMKRFDLYMQRGGG
;
A
#
# COMPACT_ATOMS: atom_id res chain seq x y z
N MET A 1 12.25 -13.26 14.66
CA MET A 1 11.43 -12.90 13.49
C MET A 1 11.04 -11.44 13.64
N GLN A 2 11.90 -10.50 13.19
CA GLN A 2 11.63 -9.07 13.29
C GLN A 2 10.71 -8.67 12.12
N ALA A 3 9.40 -8.79 12.30
CA ALA A 3 8.43 -8.16 11.41
C ALA A 3 8.15 -6.74 11.92
N HIS A 4 9.19 -5.90 11.95
CA HIS A 4 9.03 -4.48 12.27
C HIS A 4 8.99 -3.71 10.95
N TYR A 5 7.86 -3.07 10.67
CA TYR A 5 7.77 -2.15 9.55
C TYR A 5 8.45 -0.84 9.93
N ALA A 6 9.35 -0.35 9.07
CA ALA A 6 9.91 0.98 9.24
C ALA A 6 8.79 2.04 9.15
N GLU A 7 9.06 3.24 9.66
CA GLU A 7 8.12 4.36 9.51
C GLU A 7 7.92 4.70 8.03
N GLN A 8 8.96 4.52 7.22
CA GLN A 8 8.92 4.74 5.78
C GLN A 8 9.52 3.55 5.04
N PHE A 9 8.83 3.06 4.01
CA PHE A 9 9.34 2.03 3.12
C PHE A 9 8.54 1.99 1.81
N GLU A 10 9.07 1.27 0.83
CA GLU A 10 8.48 1.17 -0.50
C GLU A 10 8.20 -0.29 -0.90
N ARG A 11 7.26 -0.48 -1.81
CA ARG A 11 6.87 -1.78 -2.39
C ARG A 11 6.72 -1.66 -3.90
N ASP A 12 7.26 -2.66 -4.59
CA ASP A 12 7.14 -2.81 -6.04
C ASP A 12 5.98 -3.78 -6.32
N MET A 13 4.89 -3.26 -6.88
CA MET A 13 3.67 -4.03 -7.16
C MET A 13 3.49 -4.27 -8.65
N GLY A 14 3.13 -5.50 -9.00
CA GLY A 14 2.91 -5.93 -10.38
C GLY A 14 1.52 -5.59 -10.94
N CYS A 15 0.95 -4.44 -10.57
CA CYS A 15 -0.41 -4.04 -10.93
C CYS A 15 -0.44 -2.64 -11.56
N THR A 16 -1.56 -2.31 -12.20
CA THR A 16 -1.87 -0.97 -12.66
C THR A 16 -2.41 -0.10 -11.52
N GLU A 17 -2.37 1.23 -11.71
CA GLU A 17 -3.01 2.16 -10.77
C GLU A 17 -4.51 1.88 -10.62
N ALA A 18 -5.20 1.51 -11.71
CA ALA A 18 -6.64 1.23 -11.66
C ALA A 18 -6.97 0.02 -10.77
N GLU A 19 -6.19 -1.06 -10.86
CA GLU A 19 -6.33 -2.24 -10.01
C GLU A 19 -6.02 -1.91 -8.54
N TRP A 20 -4.92 -1.21 -8.30
CA TRP A 20 -4.55 -0.71 -6.98
C TRP A 20 -5.70 0.08 -6.33
N LEU A 21 -6.28 1.04 -7.08
CA LEU A 21 -7.42 1.84 -6.62
C LEU A 21 -8.69 1.02 -6.39
N GLY A 22 -8.87 -0.09 -7.11
CA GLY A 22 -9.98 -1.02 -6.87
C GLY A 22 -9.83 -1.79 -5.56
N TRP A 23 -8.61 -2.13 -5.16
CA TRP A 23 -8.34 -2.88 -3.92
C TRP A 23 -8.20 -1.99 -2.69
N LEU A 24 -7.76 -0.73 -2.88
CA LEU A 24 -7.46 0.20 -1.79
C LEU A 24 -8.62 0.32 -0.78
N PRO A 25 -9.88 0.58 -1.16
CA PRO A 25 -10.96 0.75 -0.19
C PRO A 25 -11.19 -0.51 0.66
N ALA A 26 -11.09 -1.70 0.07
CA ALA A 26 -11.24 -2.97 0.79
C ALA A 26 -10.08 -3.21 1.76
N ALA A 27 -8.85 -2.86 1.36
CA ALA A 27 -7.66 -2.99 2.19
C ALA A 27 -7.65 -2.01 3.38
N LEU A 28 -8.15 -0.78 3.17
CA LEU A 28 -8.27 0.24 4.21
C LEU A 28 -9.41 -0.06 5.20
N GLY A 29 -10.46 -0.75 4.77
CA GLY A 29 -11.59 -1.11 5.63
C GLY A 29 -12.30 0.11 6.20
N ASP A 30 -12.68 0.06 7.48
CA ASP A 30 -13.46 1.10 8.15
C ASP A 30 -12.64 2.33 8.60
N ASN A 31 -11.34 2.39 8.27
CA ASN A 31 -10.51 3.53 8.61
C ASN A 31 -10.95 4.77 7.81
N PHE A 32 -10.89 5.95 8.43
CA PHE A 32 -11.11 7.19 7.70
C PHE A 32 -9.91 7.45 6.79
N TRP A 33 -10.18 7.65 5.50
CA TRP A 33 -9.16 7.97 4.53
C TRP A 33 -9.61 9.05 3.56
N GLN A 34 -8.64 9.83 3.08
CA GLN A 34 -8.82 10.83 2.05
C GLN A 34 -7.78 10.61 0.96
N ARG A 35 -8.23 10.56 -0.28
CA ARG A 35 -7.36 10.44 -1.44
C ARG A 35 -7.15 11.81 -2.07
N ASP A 36 -5.90 12.09 -2.39
CA ASP A 36 -5.48 13.23 -3.20
C ASP A 36 -4.61 12.75 -4.36
N GLY A 37 -5.18 12.71 -5.55
CA GLY A 37 -4.51 12.22 -6.77
C GLY A 37 -3.96 10.80 -6.63
N ALA A 38 -2.63 10.69 -6.67
CA ALA A 38 -1.87 9.45 -6.55
C ALA A 38 -1.37 9.19 -5.11
N SER A 39 -2.06 9.76 -4.13
CA SER A 39 -1.78 9.57 -2.71
C SER A 39 -3.06 9.38 -1.90
N VAL A 40 -2.96 8.67 -0.78
CA VAL A 40 -4.01 8.54 0.22
C VAL A 40 -3.44 8.80 1.60
N GLN A 41 -4.20 9.49 2.44
CA GLN A 41 -3.95 9.61 3.86
C GLN A 41 -5.01 8.82 4.62
N ILE A 42 -4.58 8.01 5.58
CA ILE A 42 -5.42 7.17 6.43
C ILE A 42 -5.18 7.55 7.86
N VAL A 43 -6.26 7.76 8.62
CA VAL A 43 -6.20 7.96 10.07
C VAL A 43 -6.31 6.60 10.75
N ILE A 44 -5.34 6.28 11.62
CA ILE A 44 -5.26 5.01 12.33
C ILE A 44 -5.11 5.34 13.82
N GLY A 45 -6.21 5.35 14.56
CA GLY A 45 -6.20 5.73 15.99
C GLY A 45 -5.62 7.15 16.19
N PRO A 46 -4.54 7.31 17.00
CA PRO A 46 -3.90 8.61 17.21
C PRO A 46 -2.91 9.01 16.11
N GLY A 47 -2.57 8.09 15.20
CA GLY A 47 -1.59 8.31 14.14
C GLY A 47 -2.20 8.29 12.75
N SER A 48 -1.33 8.33 11.75
CA SER A 48 -1.73 8.29 10.35
C SER A 48 -0.76 7.53 9.48
N LEU A 49 -1.26 7.03 8.36
CA LEU A 49 -0.46 6.49 7.27
C LEU A 49 -0.71 7.32 6.02
N GLN A 50 0.35 7.82 5.41
CA GLN A 50 0.31 8.34 4.05
C GLN A 50 0.85 7.28 3.09
N ILE A 51 0.10 7.00 2.04
CA ILE A 51 0.54 6.13 0.95
C ILE A 51 0.60 6.98 -0.30
N HIS A 52 1.70 6.93 -1.03
CA HIS A 52 1.80 7.51 -2.36
C HIS A 52 2.23 6.44 -3.34
N TRP A 53 1.75 6.52 -4.57
CA TRP A 53 2.14 5.59 -5.62
C TRP A 53 2.43 6.29 -6.93
N HIS A 54 3.24 5.65 -7.76
CA HIS A 54 3.48 6.11 -9.11
C HIS A 54 3.72 4.92 -10.04
N ALA A 55 3.23 5.04 -11.27
CA ALA A 55 3.48 4.05 -12.31
C ALA A 55 4.97 4.08 -12.69
N ALA A 56 5.62 2.93 -12.65
CA ALA A 56 6.99 2.74 -13.09
C ALA A 56 7.00 2.03 -14.46
N PRO A 57 8.12 2.10 -15.21
CA PRO A 57 8.24 1.38 -16.47
C PRO A 57 7.89 -0.11 -16.30
N PRO A 58 6.96 -0.67 -17.12
CA PRO A 58 6.58 -2.08 -17.04
C PRO A 58 7.80 -2.98 -17.19
N ARG A 59 7.85 -4.07 -16.41
CA ARG A 59 8.88 -5.09 -16.60
C ARG A 59 8.48 -5.98 -17.77
N ALA A 60 9.31 -6.00 -18.81
CA ALA A 60 9.16 -6.89 -19.95
C ALA A 60 9.98 -8.17 -19.72
N LEU A 61 9.31 -9.32 -19.67
CA LEU A 61 9.93 -10.64 -19.67
C LEU A 61 9.47 -11.35 -20.95
N GLY A 62 10.22 -11.15 -22.03
CA GLY A 62 9.84 -11.64 -23.35
C GLY A 62 8.58 -10.93 -23.88
N GLN A 63 7.53 -11.70 -24.22
CA GLN A 63 6.26 -11.18 -24.73
C GLN A 63 5.30 -10.68 -23.62
N VAL A 64 5.60 -10.98 -22.34
CA VAL A 64 4.76 -10.56 -21.21
C VAL A 64 5.21 -9.18 -20.74
N ARG A 65 4.24 -8.25 -20.63
CA ARG A 65 4.42 -6.94 -19.99
C ARG A 65 3.69 -6.93 -18.66
N ILE A 66 4.45 -6.90 -17.58
CA ILE A 66 3.89 -6.80 -16.23
C ILE A 66 3.85 -5.32 -15.86
N PRO A 67 2.66 -4.75 -15.59
CA PRO A 67 2.55 -3.37 -15.11
C PRO A 67 3.29 -3.26 -13.77
N ARG A 68 3.81 -2.07 -13.50
CA ARG A 68 4.65 -1.84 -12.32
C ARG A 68 4.20 -0.58 -11.62
N LEU A 69 3.86 -0.70 -10.35
CA LEU A 69 3.44 0.39 -9.49
C LEU A 69 4.37 0.42 -8.27
N LEU A 70 5.09 1.53 -8.10
CA LEU A 70 5.89 1.77 -6.91
C LEU A 70 5.00 2.45 -5.88
N VAL A 71 4.86 1.83 -4.71
CA VAL A 71 3.99 2.28 -3.63
C VAL A 71 4.84 2.53 -2.39
N CYS A 72 4.76 3.72 -1.85
CA CYS A 72 5.54 4.16 -0.72
C CYS A 72 4.61 4.45 0.46
N PHE A 73 5.01 3.96 1.63
CA PHE A 73 4.25 4.04 2.88
C PHE A 73 5.02 4.95 3.83
N ALA A 74 4.32 5.87 4.49
CA ALA A 74 4.86 6.77 5.49
C ALA A 74 3.92 6.84 6.69
N PHE A 75 4.27 6.13 7.76
CA PHE A 75 3.58 6.14 9.03
C PHE A 75 4.06 7.31 9.90
N ALA A 76 3.13 7.92 10.62
CA ALA A 76 3.40 8.97 11.58
C ALA A 76 2.59 8.76 12.86
N GLY A 77 3.22 8.89 14.02
CA GLY A 77 2.54 8.78 15.32
C GLY A 77 2.05 7.37 15.67
N LEU A 78 2.65 6.33 15.08
CA LEU A 78 2.31 4.92 15.32
C LEU A 78 3.53 4.13 15.77
N ASP A 79 3.33 3.25 16.74
CA ASP A 79 4.39 2.39 17.23
C ASP A 79 4.66 1.20 16.29
N ALA A 80 5.64 0.38 16.68
CA ALA A 80 6.01 -0.86 16.00
C ALA A 80 4.84 -1.82 15.73
N GLY A 81 4.03 -2.04 16.77
CA GLY A 81 2.98 -3.03 16.82
C GLY A 81 1.75 -2.57 16.06
N GLU A 82 1.40 -1.29 16.17
CA GLU A 82 0.31 -0.67 15.43
C GLU A 82 0.58 -0.71 13.93
N ARG A 83 1.80 -0.33 13.50
CA ARG A 83 2.23 -0.44 12.09
C ARG A 83 2.14 -1.88 11.59
N TYR A 84 2.60 -2.84 12.40
CA TYR A 84 2.54 -4.26 12.05
C TYR A 84 1.10 -4.79 11.94
N LEU A 85 0.21 -4.45 12.88
CA LEU A 85 -1.18 -4.89 12.84
C LEU A 85 -1.91 -4.33 11.62
N PHE A 86 -1.71 -3.05 11.33
CA PHE A 86 -2.26 -2.42 10.13
C PHE A 86 -1.74 -3.11 8.86
N MET A 87 -0.42 -3.28 8.74
CA MET A 87 0.16 -3.89 7.54
C MET A 87 -0.20 -5.35 7.36
N LYS A 88 -0.31 -6.12 8.45
CA LYS A 88 -0.80 -7.49 8.39
C LYS A 88 -2.21 -7.57 7.80
N ARG A 89 -3.13 -6.70 8.22
CA ARG A 89 -4.48 -6.64 7.65
C ARG A 89 -4.42 -6.20 6.18
N PHE A 90 -3.70 -5.12 5.91
CA PHE A 90 -3.56 -4.56 4.56
C PHE A 90 -3.03 -5.62 3.57
N ASP A 91 -1.97 -6.33 3.93
CA ASP A 91 -1.33 -7.35 3.10
C ASP A 91 -2.26 -8.52 2.76
N LEU A 92 -3.11 -8.93 3.70
CA LEU A 92 -4.11 -9.99 3.46
C LEU A 92 -5.10 -9.61 2.36
N TYR A 93 -5.48 -8.34 2.24
CA TYR A 93 -6.36 -7.88 1.17
C TYR A 93 -5.59 -7.71 -0.14
N MET A 94 -4.36 -7.21 -0.09
CA MET A 94 -3.53 -7.05 -1.28
C MET A 94 -3.14 -8.40 -1.92
N GLN A 95 -2.98 -9.46 -1.13
CA GLN A 95 -2.74 -10.83 -1.63
C GLN A 95 -3.95 -11.41 -2.37
N ARG A 96 -5.17 -10.93 -2.10
CA ARG A 96 -6.40 -11.41 -2.74
C ARG A 96 -6.73 -10.66 -4.04
N GLY A 97 -6.12 -9.50 -4.27
CA GLY A 97 -6.32 -8.71 -5.48
C GLY A 97 -5.49 -9.19 -6.68
N GLY A 98 -4.30 -9.77 -6.45
CA GLY A 98 -3.37 -10.18 -7.51
C GLY A 98 -3.53 -11.62 -8.02
N GLY A 99 -4.73 -12.19 -7.94
CA GLY A 99 -5.05 -13.55 -8.41
C GLY A 99 -5.57 -13.57 -9.83
#